data_AF-A0A554VJU9-F1
#
_entry.id   AF-A0A554VJU9-F1
#
_cell.length_a   1.000
_cell.length_b   1.000
_cell.length_c   1.000
_cell.angle_alpha   90.00
_cell.angle_beta   90.00
_cell.angle_gamma   90.00
#
_symmetry.space_group_name_H-M   'P 1'
#
loop_
_entity.id
_entity.type
_entity.pdbx_description
1 polymer ?
#
loop_
_entity_poly.entity_id
_entity_poly.type
_entity_poly.pdbx_seq_one_letter_code
_entity_poly.pdbx_strand_id
1 'polypeptide(L)'
;MKRILLVLCLAAFSASFAQIPTSLLVPTSRVNTFDEYDGSIYLKSRYKESSVIDEKSSAYDAKLKYNIYNDGLEHTSRSGELYELVKRPTVHARIDGDYFYYCNFKSPRGLDREGYYVLVELTDRYRIYKRFTLEIKDPEKKAIVSSGIAEPGSIRTITSYYIEEAEVIMELPLNKKEMLATFSDKENELKEYIKKEKIRLKKEEDLIRFVARYNALKSDETSQNRSLLSNATSGRN
;
A
#
# COMPACT_ATOMS: atom_id res chain seq x y z
N MET A 1 7.31 1.70 -71.29
CA MET A 1 7.92 1.59 -69.95
C MET A 1 7.43 2.76 -69.09
N LYS A 2 6.40 2.57 -68.27
CA LYS A 2 5.94 3.59 -67.31
C LYS A 2 6.01 2.97 -65.92
N ARG A 3 6.98 3.39 -65.11
CA ARG A 3 7.11 2.98 -63.72
C ARG A 3 6.14 3.82 -62.90
N ILE A 4 5.07 3.20 -62.39
CA ILE A 4 4.17 3.81 -61.42
C ILE A 4 4.84 3.66 -60.05
N LEU A 5 5.20 4.80 -59.47
CA LEU A 5 5.81 4.90 -58.14
C LEU A 5 4.74 4.63 -57.09
N LEU A 6 4.86 3.52 -56.37
CA LEU A 6 3.96 3.13 -55.30
C LEU A 6 4.43 3.83 -54.02
N VAL A 7 3.77 4.95 -53.67
CA VAL A 7 4.04 5.68 -52.43
C VAL A 7 3.39 4.89 -51.28
N LEU A 8 4.20 4.13 -50.56
CA LEU A 8 3.83 3.53 -49.28
C LEU A 8 3.70 4.64 -48.24
N CYS A 9 2.49 5.12 -47.97
CA CYS A 9 2.21 5.92 -46.78
C CYS A 9 2.39 5.02 -45.55
N LEU A 10 3.58 5.03 -44.94
CA LEU A 10 3.75 4.58 -43.55
C LEU A 10 2.93 5.54 -42.68
N ALA A 11 1.75 5.09 -42.25
CA ALA A 11 1.07 5.71 -41.12
C ALA A 11 1.92 5.44 -39.88
N ALA A 12 2.75 6.42 -39.51
CA ALA A 12 3.38 6.44 -38.20
C ALA A 12 2.26 6.62 -37.18
N PHE A 13 1.80 5.52 -36.58
CA PHE A 13 1.04 5.55 -35.34
C PHE A 13 1.98 6.09 -34.27
N SER A 14 2.02 7.41 -34.10
CA SER A 14 2.51 8.00 -32.87
C SER A 14 1.54 7.56 -31.78
N ALA A 15 1.90 6.55 -31.00
CA ALA A 15 1.25 6.28 -29.74
C ALA A 15 1.41 7.54 -28.88
N SER A 16 0.42 8.41 -28.93
CA SER A 16 0.31 9.57 -28.05
C SER A 16 0.08 9.00 -26.66
N PHE A 17 1.14 8.79 -25.88
CA PHE A 17 1.01 8.55 -24.46
C PHE A 17 0.23 9.73 -23.87
N ALA A 18 -0.98 9.46 -23.38
CA ALA A 18 -1.82 10.46 -22.76
C ALA A 18 -1.07 11.03 -21.54
N GLN A 19 -0.87 12.35 -21.51
CA GLN A 19 -0.32 13.00 -20.33
C GLN A 19 -1.36 12.96 -19.21
N ILE A 20 -0.89 12.81 -17.96
CA ILE A 20 -1.77 12.91 -16.80
C ILE A 20 -2.44 14.30 -16.82
N PRO A 21 -3.78 14.39 -16.69
CA PRO A 21 -4.48 15.66 -16.60
C PRO A 21 -3.95 16.51 -15.44
N THR A 22 -3.82 17.82 -15.64
CA THR A 22 -3.35 18.75 -14.60
C THR A 22 -4.23 18.76 -13.35
N SER A 23 -5.51 18.42 -13.47
CA SER A 23 -6.43 18.25 -12.34
C SER A 23 -6.08 17.09 -11.40
N LEU A 24 -5.20 16.18 -11.83
CA LEU A 24 -4.68 15.07 -11.02
C LEU A 24 -3.28 15.36 -10.47
N LEU A 25 -2.70 16.53 -10.77
CA LEU A 25 -1.34 16.90 -10.39
C LEU A 25 -1.35 18.11 -9.46
N VAL A 26 -0.51 18.04 -8.43
CA VAL A 26 -0.25 19.14 -7.49
C VAL A 26 1.25 19.45 -7.56
N PRO A 27 1.66 20.71 -7.80
CA PRO A 27 3.07 21.08 -7.78
C PRO A 27 3.72 20.72 -6.44
N THR A 28 4.93 20.17 -6.48
CA THR A 28 5.69 19.83 -5.26
C THR A 28 7.15 20.16 -5.44
N SER A 29 7.91 20.13 -4.34
CA SER A 29 9.34 20.45 -4.34
C SER A 29 10.15 19.27 -3.85
N ARG A 30 11.35 19.11 -4.40
CA ARG A 30 12.28 18.08 -3.97
C ARG A 30 12.69 18.32 -2.51
N VAL A 31 12.61 17.27 -1.70
CA VAL A 31 13.13 17.28 -0.32
C VAL A 31 14.60 16.89 -0.34
N ASN A 32 15.50 17.86 -0.15
CA ASN A 32 16.96 17.64 -0.14
C ASN A 32 17.54 17.46 1.27
N THR A 33 16.74 17.70 2.33
CA THR A 33 17.17 17.64 3.74
C THR A 33 17.84 16.31 4.11
N PHE A 34 17.49 15.24 3.40
CA PHE A 34 17.91 13.88 3.69
C PHE A 34 18.97 13.33 2.71
N ASP A 35 19.51 14.17 1.83
CA ASP A 35 20.46 13.73 0.78
C ASP A 35 21.77 13.18 1.38
N GLU A 36 22.15 13.64 2.58
CA GLU A 36 23.33 13.19 3.32
C GLU A 36 23.04 12.05 4.32
N TYR A 37 21.79 11.61 4.45
CA TYR A 37 21.42 10.51 5.37
C TYR A 37 21.70 9.16 4.70
N ASP A 38 22.10 8.16 5.49
CA ASP A 38 22.18 6.78 5.07
C ASP A 38 20.77 6.17 4.97
N GLY A 39 20.29 5.99 3.74
CA GLY A 39 18.97 5.46 3.44
C GLY A 39 18.26 6.25 2.34
N SER A 40 16.94 6.14 2.27
CA SER A 40 16.16 6.89 1.29
C SER A 40 14.76 7.20 1.78
N ILE A 41 14.27 8.40 1.45
CA ILE A 41 12.86 8.76 1.63
C ILE A 41 11.93 8.12 0.59
N TYR A 42 12.50 7.51 -0.45
CA TYR A 42 11.73 6.91 -1.54
C TYR A 42 11.67 5.39 -1.39
N LEU A 43 10.51 4.81 -1.72
CA LEU A 43 10.34 3.35 -1.71
C LEU A 43 11.26 2.65 -2.72
N LYS A 44 11.46 3.27 -3.89
CA LYS A 44 12.38 2.83 -4.94
C LYS A 44 13.20 4.03 -5.43
N SER A 45 14.47 3.80 -5.74
CA SER A 45 15.38 4.87 -6.16
C SER A 45 15.03 5.50 -7.51
N ARG A 46 14.42 4.72 -8.41
CA ARG A 46 14.03 5.15 -9.75
C ARG A 46 12.52 5.26 -9.87
N TYR A 47 12.09 6.14 -10.77
CA TYR A 47 10.72 6.15 -11.26
C TYR A 47 10.38 4.81 -11.92
N LYS A 48 9.14 4.38 -11.73
CA LYS A 48 8.60 3.12 -12.24
C LYS A 48 7.47 3.37 -13.22
N GLU A 49 7.38 2.52 -14.24
CA GLU A 49 6.22 2.53 -15.13
C GLU A 49 4.97 2.23 -14.31
N SER A 50 3.93 3.00 -14.58
CA SER A 50 2.75 3.03 -13.74
C SER A 50 1.52 3.47 -14.52
N SER A 51 0.35 3.14 -13.99
CA SER A 51 -0.94 3.61 -14.49
C SER A 51 -1.62 4.40 -13.38
N VAL A 52 -1.92 5.67 -13.63
CA VAL A 52 -2.79 6.51 -12.78
C VAL A 52 -4.23 6.22 -13.17
N ILE A 53 -5.08 5.89 -12.22
CA ILE A 53 -6.48 5.52 -12.44
C ILE A 53 -7.34 6.56 -11.72
N ASP A 54 -8.12 7.34 -12.45
CA ASP A 54 -9.16 8.19 -11.87
C ASP A 54 -10.52 7.56 -12.15
N GLU A 55 -11.22 7.13 -11.10
CA GLU A 55 -12.51 6.43 -11.20
C GLU A 55 -13.58 7.25 -11.93
N LYS A 56 -13.41 8.58 -11.98
CA LYS A 56 -14.34 9.50 -12.65
C LYS A 56 -14.07 9.65 -14.15
N SER A 57 -12.92 9.20 -14.64
CA SER A 57 -12.50 9.44 -16.02
C SER A 57 -11.88 8.20 -16.66
N SER A 58 -10.57 8.04 -16.58
CA SER A 58 -9.81 7.01 -17.30
C SER A 58 -8.49 6.68 -16.61
N ALA A 59 -7.76 5.73 -17.20
CA ALA A 59 -6.39 5.41 -16.81
C ALA A 59 -5.38 6.16 -17.69
N TYR A 60 -4.25 6.55 -17.09
CA TYR A 60 -3.17 7.30 -17.73
C TYR A 60 -1.83 6.63 -17.43
N ASP A 61 -1.09 6.27 -18.48
CA ASP A 61 0.27 5.76 -18.31
C ASP A 61 1.22 6.88 -17.90
N ALA A 62 2.05 6.58 -16.90
CA ALA A 62 2.99 7.53 -16.36
C ALA A 62 4.19 6.83 -15.73
N LYS A 63 5.19 7.65 -15.38
CA LYS A 63 6.27 7.24 -14.51
C LYS A 63 6.09 7.90 -13.16
N LEU A 64 5.98 7.07 -12.12
CA LEU A 64 5.78 7.52 -10.75
C LEU A 64 6.90 7.06 -9.83
N LYS A 65 7.14 7.83 -8.78
CA LYS A 65 8.06 7.49 -7.69
C LYS A 65 7.39 7.77 -6.36
N TYR A 66 7.29 6.76 -5.51
CA TYR A 66 6.66 6.95 -4.20
C TYR A 66 7.63 7.55 -3.20
N ASN A 67 7.35 8.77 -2.75
CA ASN A 67 8.00 9.46 -1.66
C ASN A 67 7.27 9.13 -0.35
N ILE A 68 7.90 8.30 0.48
CA ILE A 68 7.34 7.82 1.75
C ILE A 68 7.28 8.96 2.78
N TYR A 69 8.25 9.89 2.74
CA TYR A 69 8.31 11.02 3.67
C TYR A 69 7.11 11.95 3.53
N ASN A 70 6.74 12.28 2.29
CA ASN A 70 5.57 13.12 2.00
C ASN A 70 4.27 12.34 1.82
N ASP A 71 4.30 11.01 1.91
CA ASP A 71 3.17 10.12 1.56
C ASP A 71 2.57 10.53 0.19
N GLY A 72 3.44 10.61 -0.83
CA GLY A 72 3.15 11.24 -2.11
C GLY A 72 3.69 10.46 -3.31
N LEU A 73 2.89 10.35 -4.36
CA LEU A 73 3.27 9.73 -5.64
C LEU A 73 3.77 10.80 -6.60
N GLU A 74 5.09 10.91 -6.73
CA GLU A 74 5.72 11.96 -7.53
C GLU A 74 5.75 11.61 -9.02
N HIS A 75 5.59 12.64 -9.85
CA HIS A 75 5.71 12.63 -11.30
C HIS A 75 6.58 13.79 -11.76
N THR A 76 7.53 13.55 -12.67
CA THR A 76 8.25 14.63 -13.35
C THR A 76 7.67 14.83 -14.74
N SER A 77 7.23 16.05 -15.03
CA SER A 77 6.73 16.44 -16.35
C SER A 77 7.84 16.46 -17.41
N ARG A 78 7.47 16.61 -18.68
CA ARG A 78 8.45 16.72 -19.78
C ARG A 78 9.34 17.96 -19.68
N SER A 79 8.88 19.04 -19.06
CA SER A 79 9.64 20.27 -18.79
C SER A 79 10.58 20.13 -17.59
N GLY A 80 10.55 19.01 -16.86
CA GLY A 80 11.39 18.78 -15.68
C GLY A 80 10.77 19.28 -14.37
N GLU A 81 9.56 19.83 -14.40
CA GLU A 81 8.83 20.25 -13.20
C GLU A 81 8.33 19.03 -12.42
N LEU A 82 8.41 19.11 -11.09
CA LEU A 82 8.01 18.05 -10.16
C LEU A 82 6.59 18.28 -9.66
N TYR A 83 5.78 17.23 -9.75
CA TYR A 83 4.41 17.17 -9.28
C TYR A 83 4.22 15.94 -8.39
N GLU A 84 3.18 15.94 -7.57
CA GLU A 84 2.62 14.76 -6.95
C GLU A 84 1.19 14.52 -7.44
N LEU A 85 0.74 13.27 -7.41
CA LEU A 85 -0.66 12.97 -7.65
C LEU A 85 -1.53 13.53 -6.53
N VAL A 86 -2.69 14.06 -6.90
CA VAL A 86 -3.70 14.53 -5.96
C VAL A 86 -4.11 13.41 -5.00
N LYS A 87 -4.08 13.71 -3.71
CA LYS A 87 -4.43 12.78 -2.63
C LYS A 87 -5.94 12.68 -2.48
N ARG A 88 -6.57 11.79 -3.24
CA ARG A 88 -8.03 11.61 -3.30
C ARG A 88 -8.41 10.14 -3.36
N PRO A 89 -9.45 9.70 -2.63
CA PRO A 89 -9.92 8.30 -2.67
C PRO A 89 -10.43 7.78 -4.00
N THR A 90 -10.64 8.63 -5.00
CA THR A 90 -11.04 8.19 -6.35
C THR A 90 -9.86 8.14 -7.32
N VAL A 91 -8.64 8.40 -6.85
CA VAL A 91 -7.42 8.45 -7.66
C VAL A 91 -6.43 7.44 -7.10
N HIS A 92 -6.10 6.46 -7.92
CA HIS A 92 -5.24 5.33 -7.55
C HIS A 92 -4.07 5.23 -8.51
N ALA A 93 -3.04 4.49 -8.11
CA ALA A 93 -1.94 4.19 -9.01
C ALA A 93 -1.60 2.70 -8.97
N ARG A 94 -1.34 2.12 -10.13
CA ARG A 94 -0.70 0.81 -10.23
C ARG A 94 0.78 1.01 -10.58
N ILE A 95 1.68 0.57 -9.70
CA ILE A 95 3.13 0.80 -9.82
C ILE A 95 3.83 -0.55 -9.66
N ASP A 96 4.61 -0.99 -10.66
CA ASP A 96 5.25 -2.31 -10.66
C ASP A 96 4.30 -3.50 -10.37
N GLY A 97 3.00 -3.34 -10.64
CA GLY A 97 1.98 -4.36 -10.37
C GLY A 97 1.25 -4.19 -9.03
N ASP A 98 1.80 -3.42 -8.10
CA ASP A 98 1.17 -3.09 -6.81
C ASP A 98 0.14 -1.96 -6.97
N TYR A 99 -0.99 -2.07 -6.29
CA TYR A 99 -2.04 -1.03 -6.30
C TYR A 99 -1.94 -0.14 -5.07
N PHE A 100 -1.71 1.15 -5.31
CA PHE A 100 -1.66 2.23 -4.33
C PHE A 100 -3.01 2.95 -4.32
N TYR A 101 -3.67 2.93 -3.16
CA TYR A 101 -4.93 3.61 -2.90
C TYR A 101 -4.69 4.72 -1.88
N TYR A 102 -5.16 5.94 -2.16
CA TYR A 102 -5.23 6.96 -1.12
C TYR A 102 -6.52 6.75 -0.32
N CYS A 103 -6.43 6.23 0.89
CA CYS A 103 -7.61 5.84 1.66
C CYS A 103 -7.86 6.80 2.82
N ASN A 104 -9.13 6.95 3.20
CA ASN A 104 -9.58 7.71 4.37
C ASN A 104 -10.32 6.77 5.33
N PHE A 105 -9.58 5.87 5.98
CA PHE A 105 -10.19 4.87 6.86
C PHE A 105 -10.40 5.41 8.28
N LYS A 106 -11.24 4.70 9.05
CA LYS A 106 -11.36 4.90 10.50
C LYS A 106 -10.66 3.78 11.25
N SER A 107 -9.93 4.11 12.31
CA SER A 107 -9.45 3.11 13.27
C SER A 107 -10.62 2.54 14.10
N PRO A 108 -10.44 1.43 14.84
CA PRO A 108 -11.46 0.90 15.75
C PRO A 108 -11.91 1.90 16.83
N ARG A 109 -11.10 2.93 17.09
CA ARG A 109 -11.41 4.03 18.04
C ARG A 109 -12.05 5.24 17.35
N GLY A 110 -12.39 5.16 16.07
CA GLY A 110 -13.00 6.25 15.29
C GLY A 110 -12.02 7.33 14.82
N LEU A 111 -10.71 7.20 15.09
CA LEU A 111 -9.70 8.15 14.61
C LEU A 111 -9.45 7.97 13.11
N ASP A 112 -9.34 9.08 12.40
CA ASP A 112 -8.99 9.11 10.97
C ASP A 112 -7.60 8.55 10.71
N ARG A 113 -7.50 7.74 9.65
CA ARG A 113 -6.26 7.20 9.12
C ARG A 113 -6.23 7.39 7.61
N GLU A 114 -5.84 8.59 7.22
CA GLU A 114 -5.58 8.92 5.82
C GLU A 114 -4.15 8.57 5.39
N GLY A 115 -3.98 8.32 4.08
CA GLY A 115 -2.67 8.08 3.47
C GLY A 115 -2.70 7.08 2.32
N TYR A 116 -1.55 6.84 1.69
CA TYR A 116 -1.44 5.76 0.71
C TYR A 116 -1.31 4.39 1.38
N TYR A 117 -2.14 3.46 0.93
CA TYR A 117 -2.14 2.06 1.29
C TYR A 117 -1.93 1.21 0.04
N VAL A 118 -1.04 0.22 0.13
CA VAL A 118 -0.81 -0.74 -0.94
C VAL A 118 -1.65 -1.98 -0.69
N LEU A 119 -2.51 -2.33 -1.63
CA LEU A 119 -3.36 -3.52 -1.54
C LEU A 119 -2.50 -4.77 -1.63
N VAL A 120 -2.66 -5.65 -0.64
CA VAL A 120 -1.96 -6.95 -0.53
C VAL A 120 -2.90 -8.10 -0.84
N GLU A 121 -4.12 -8.07 -0.29
CA GLU A 121 -5.14 -9.09 -0.50
C GLU A 121 -6.50 -8.43 -0.63
N LEU A 122 -7.30 -8.88 -1.61
CA LEU A 122 -8.67 -8.45 -1.83
C LEU A 122 -9.61 -9.64 -1.73
N THR A 123 -10.55 -9.58 -0.79
CA THR A 123 -11.64 -10.56 -0.66
C THR A 123 -12.98 -9.83 -0.57
N ASP A 124 -14.09 -10.57 -0.67
CA ASP A 124 -15.44 -10.01 -0.50
C ASP A 124 -15.73 -9.57 0.94
N ARG A 125 -14.94 -10.04 1.91
CA ARG A 125 -15.20 -9.83 3.36
C ARG A 125 -14.26 -8.83 4.01
N TYR A 126 -12.99 -8.87 3.61
CA TYR A 126 -11.93 -8.05 4.18
C TYR A 126 -10.87 -7.74 3.11
N ARG A 127 -10.06 -6.73 3.39
CA ARG A 127 -8.90 -6.37 2.57
C ARG A 127 -7.66 -6.30 3.44
N ILE A 128 -6.53 -6.74 2.92
CA ILE A 128 -5.24 -6.55 3.57
C ILE A 128 -4.49 -5.47 2.82
N TYR A 129 -3.96 -4.52 3.57
CA TYR A 129 -3.14 -3.45 3.06
C TYR A 129 -1.78 -3.46 3.74
N LYS A 130 -0.77 -2.90 3.08
CA LYS A 130 0.47 -2.46 3.72
C LYS A 130 0.66 -0.96 3.53
N ARG A 131 1.27 -0.33 4.52
CA ARG A 131 1.64 1.10 4.51
C ARG A 131 3.13 1.22 4.82
N PHE A 132 3.79 2.13 4.12
CA PHE A 132 5.19 2.45 4.36
C PHE A 132 5.29 3.76 5.15
N THR A 133 6.16 3.76 6.15
CA THR A 133 6.56 4.96 6.90
C THR A 133 8.09 4.98 7.03
N LEU A 134 8.65 6.08 7.52
CA LEU A 134 10.08 6.20 7.75
C LEU A 134 10.37 6.32 9.25
N GLU A 135 11.39 5.59 9.69
CA GLU A 135 12.10 5.87 10.93
C GLU A 135 13.36 6.65 10.55
N ILE A 136 13.48 7.88 11.05
CA ILE A 136 14.59 8.79 10.77
C ILE A 136 15.36 9.01 12.07
N LYS A 137 16.66 8.72 12.05
CA LYS A 137 17.59 9.02 13.14
C LYS A 137 18.49 10.16 12.69
N ASP A 138 18.47 11.27 13.39
CA ASP A 138 19.35 12.41 13.08
C ASP A 138 20.82 12.09 13.41
N PRO A 139 21.76 12.72 12.68
CA PRO A 139 23.19 12.57 12.96
C PRO A 139 23.51 13.04 14.38
N GLU A 140 24.46 12.36 15.04
CA GLU A 140 24.94 12.80 16.34
C GLU A 140 25.69 14.14 16.19
N LYS A 141 25.18 15.19 16.84
CA LYS A 141 25.90 16.47 16.91
C LYS A 141 27.19 16.24 17.70
N LYS A 142 28.34 16.36 17.04
CA LYS A 142 29.63 16.35 17.74
C LYS A 142 29.67 17.48 18.76
N ALA A 143 30.06 17.18 19.99
CA ALA A 143 30.65 18.18 20.86
C ALA A 143 31.94 18.70 20.21
N ILE A 144 32.20 20.00 20.30
CA ILE A 144 33.29 20.76 19.64
C ILE A 144 34.68 20.14 19.85
N VAL A 145 34.83 19.25 20.84
CA VAL A 145 36.10 18.66 21.31
C VAL A 145 36.42 17.27 20.71
N SER A 146 35.53 16.70 19.88
CA SER A 146 35.66 15.33 19.35
C SER A 146 36.12 15.30 17.88
N SER A 147 37.36 14.86 17.65
CA SER A 147 37.98 14.69 16.32
C SER A 147 37.49 13.46 15.53
N GLY A 148 36.39 12.81 15.92
CA GLY A 148 35.82 11.65 15.19
C GLY A 148 35.25 12.05 13.82
N ILE A 149 34.80 11.10 12.99
CA ILE A 149 33.92 11.38 11.82
C ILE A 149 32.48 11.40 12.37
N ALA A 150 31.64 12.35 11.95
CA ALA A 150 30.25 12.38 12.41
C ALA A 150 29.51 11.25 11.70
N GLU A 151 28.83 10.38 12.43
CA GLU A 151 27.94 9.41 11.78
C GLU A 151 26.80 10.18 11.09
N PRO A 152 26.51 9.91 9.81
CA PRO A 152 25.37 10.52 9.14
C PRO A 152 24.08 10.07 9.82
N GLY A 153 23.03 10.87 9.66
CA GLY A 153 21.69 10.41 10.04
C GLY A 153 21.31 9.17 9.23
N SER A 154 20.36 8.38 9.71
CA SER A 154 19.90 7.18 9.01
C SER A 154 18.39 7.21 8.77
N ILE A 155 17.97 6.59 7.66
CA ILE A 155 16.57 6.48 7.25
C ILE A 155 16.26 5.03 6.97
N ARG A 156 15.29 4.50 7.72
CA ARG A 156 14.81 3.14 7.57
C ARG A 156 13.34 3.13 7.20
N THR A 157 13.00 2.47 6.11
CA THR A 157 11.60 2.20 5.76
C THR A 157 11.00 1.17 6.71
N ILE A 158 9.85 1.49 7.26
CA ILE A 158 9.02 0.61 8.07
C ILE A 158 7.79 0.20 7.25
N THR A 159 7.49 -1.09 7.24
CA THR A 159 6.28 -1.63 6.61
C THR A 159 5.34 -2.11 7.70
N SER A 160 4.16 -1.48 7.80
CA SER A 160 3.07 -1.93 8.67
C SER A 160 1.96 -2.55 7.81
N TYR A 161 1.35 -3.61 8.33
CA TYR A 161 0.23 -4.28 7.67
C TYR A 161 -1.07 -3.97 8.40
N TYR A 162 -2.15 -4.00 7.64
CA TYR A 162 -3.47 -3.64 8.13
C TYR A 162 -4.52 -4.56 7.53
N ILE A 163 -5.57 -4.83 8.30
CA ILE A 163 -6.80 -5.44 7.81
C ILE A 163 -7.92 -4.40 7.85
N GLU A 164 -8.67 -4.30 6.78
CA GLU A 164 -9.85 -3.46 6.68
C GLU A 164 -11.10 -4.32 6.53
N GLU A 165 -12.10 -4.02 7.34
CA GLU A 165 -13.43 -4.61 7.31
C GLU A 165 -14.46 -3.48 7.51
N ALA A 166 -15.35 -3.28 6.53
CA ALA A 166 -16.41 -2.29 6.57
C ALA A 166 -15.93 -0.86 6.91
N GLU A 167 -14.90 -0.39 6.21
CA GLU A 167 -14.24 0.92 6.34
C GLU A 167 -13.47 1.14 7.66
N VAL A 168 -13.46 0.14 8.53
CA VAL A 168 -12.65 0.13 9.76
C VAL A 168 -11.33 -0.58 9.47
N ILE A 169 -10.23 0.16 9.61
CA ILE A 169 -8.87 -0.38 9.42
C ILE A 169 -8.18 -0.61 10.77
N MET A 170 -7.65 -1.81 10.94
CA MET A 170 -6.92 -2.24 12.13
C MET A 170 -5.51 -2.68 11.74
N GLU A 171 -4.53 -2.32 12.55
CA GLU A 171 -3.15 -2.76 12.34
C GLU A 171 -3.00 -4.26 12.65
N LEU A 172 -2.24 -4.95 11.81
CA LEU A 172 -1.86 -6.36 11.98
C LEU A 172 -0.45 -6.41 12.58
N PRO A 173 -0.32 -6.56 13.92
CA PRO A 173 0.99 -6.56 14.56
C PRO A 173 1.79 -7.80 14.14
N LEU A 174 3.08 -7.63 13.85
CA LEU A 174 3.95 -8.73 13.42
C LEU A 174 4.47 -9.58 14.61
N ASN A 175 4.26 -9.11 15.84
CA ASN A 175 4.57 -9.84 17.06
C ASN A 175 3.48 -10.90 17.32
N LYS A 176 3.89 -12.16 17.52
CA LYS A 176 2.97 -13.27 17.75
C LYS A 176 2.02 -13.04 18.92
N LYS A 177 2.50 -12.47 20.04
CA LYS A 177 1.67 -12.24 21.23
C LYS A 177 0.60 -11.20 20.95
N GLU A 178 0.98 -10.09 20.35
CA GLU A 178 0.06 -9.00 19.99
C GLU A 178 -0.93 -9.42 18.91
N MET A 179 -0.49 -10.22 17.94
CA MET A 179 -1.35 -10.77 16.89
C MET A 179 -2.45 -11.65 17.47
N LEU A 180 -2.09 -12.56 18.38
CA LEU A 180 -3.05 -13.42 19.05
C LEU A 180 -4.02 -12.62 19.94
N ALA A 181 -3.54 -11.58 20.63
CA ALA A 181 -4.40 -10.69 21.41
C ALA A 181 -5.38 -9.89 20.54
N THR A 182 -4.96 -9.50 19.32
CA THR A 182 -5.80 -8.81 18.33
C THR A 182 -6.98 -9.67 17.91
N PHE A 183 -6.78 -10.99 17.80
CA PHE A 183 -7.79 -11.97 17.43
C PHE A 183 -8.14 -12.91 18.61
N SER A 184 -8.37 -12.30 19.77
CA SER A 184 -8.58 -13.01 21.04
C SER A 184 -9.78 -13.97 21.03
N ASP A 185 -10.78 -13.74 20.18
CA ASP A 185 -11.97 -14.59 20.00
C ASP A 185 -11.66 -15.96 19.39
N LYS A 186 -10.47 -16.14 18.81
CA LYS A 186 -9.97 -17.39 18.20
C LYS A 186 -8.52 -17.68 18.58
N GLU A 187 -8.06 -17.17 19.72
CA GLU A 187 -6.66 -17.19 20.11
C GLU A 187 -6.08 -18.62 20.14
N ASN A 188 -6.80 -19.57 20.72
CA ASN A 188 -6.29 -20.94 20.91
C ASN A 188 -6.09 -21.65 19.57
N GLU A 189 -7.09 -21.60 18.69
CA GLU A 189 -7.09 -22.21 17.36
C GLU A 189 -6.01 -21.59 16.47
N LEU A 190 -5.85 -20.26 16.55
CA LEU A 190 -4.82 -19.54 15.81
C LEU A 190 -3.41 -19.84 16.33
N LYS A 191 -3.25 -19.99 17.65
CA LYS A 191 -1.97 -20.37 18.26
C LYS A 191 -1.53 -21.76 17.83
N GLU A 192 -2.47 -22.71 17.76
CA GLU A 192 -2.23 -24.06 17.23
C GLU A 192 -1.87 -24.02 15.75
N TYR A 193 -2.62 -23.26 14.95
CA TYR A 193 -2.36 -23.09 13.52
C TYR A 193 -0.95 -22.53 13.26
N ILE A 194 -0.54 -21.48 13.99
CA ILE A 194 0.83 -20.94 13.88
C ILE A 194 1.88 -22.01 14.13
N LYS A 195 1.67 -22.87 15.15
CA LYS A 195 2.62 -23.92 15.52
C LYS A 195 2.67 -25.02 14.46
N LYS A 196 1.50 -25.53 14.03
CA LYS A 196 1.37 -26.64 13.09
C LYS A 196 1.90 -26.27 11.71
N GLU A 197 1.48 -25.13 11.18
CA GLU A 197 1.81 -24.68 9.82
C GLU A 197 3.09 -23.82 9.76
N LYS A 198 3.77 -23.65 10.92
CA LYS A 198 5.02 -22.89 11.08
C LYS A 198 4.93 -21.47 10.49
N ILE A 199 3.79 -20.81 10.73
CA ILE A 199 3.48 -19.46 10.24
C ILE A 199 4.52 -18.47 10.77
N ARG A 200 5.13 -17.69 9.87
CA ARG A 200 6.02 -16.57 10.22
C ARG A 200 5.31 -15.27 9.90
N LEU A 201 4.69 -14.65 10.90
CA LEU A 201 3.91 -13.42 10.72
C LEU A 201 4.67 -12.25 10.08
N LYS A 202 6.01 -12.24 10.14
CA LYS A 202 6.86 -11.27 9.45
C LYS A 202 6.97 -11.47 7.93
N LYS A 203 6.49 -12.60 7.39
CA LYS A 203 6.42 -12.87 5.96
C LYS A 203 5.02 -12.56 5.47
N GLU A 204 4.92 -11.76 4.41
CA GLU A 204 3.65 -11.27 3.85
C GLU A 204 2.71 -12.44 3.51
N GLU A 205 3.22 -13.50 2.88
CA GLU A 205 2.42 -14.65 2.49
C GLU A 205 1.88 -15.41 3.70
N ASP A 206 2.71 -15.61 4.73
CA ASP A 206 2.29 -16.27 5.96
C ASP A 206 1.28 -15.44 6.77
N LEU A 207 1.40 -14.10 6.71
CA LEU A 207 0.43 -13.18 7.31
C LEU A 207 -0.94 -13.29 6.64
N ILE A 208 -0.99 -13.31 5.30
CA ILE A 208 -2.23 -13.51 4.54
C ILE A 208 -2.88 -14.84 4.92
N ARG A 209 -2.10 -15.93 4.97
CA ARG A 209 -2.59 -17.26 5.39
C ARG A 209 -3.18 -17.23 6.81
N PHE A 210 -2.53 -16.53 7.73
CA PHE A 210 -3.01 -16.38 9.09
C PHE A 210 -4.37 -15.67 9.15
N VAL A 211 -4.50 -14.53 8.47
CA VAL A 211 -5.75 -13.76 8.42
C VAL A 211 -6.87 -14.55 7.73
N ALA A 212 -6.56 -15.28 6.66
CA ALA A 212 -7.51 -16.16 5.99
C ALA A 212 -8.02 -17.26 6.92
N ARG A 213 -7.13 -17.87 7.72
CA ARG A 213 -7.52 -18.88 8.70
C ARG A 213 -8.45 -18.31 9.77
N TYR A 214 -8.16 -17.12 10.29
CA TYR A 214 -9.04 -16.44 11.24
C TYR A 214 -10.44 -16.23 10.67
N ASN A 215 -10.52 -15.71 9.45
CA ASN A 215 -11.80 -15.42 8.80
C ASN A 215 -12.62 -16.68 8.47
N ALA A 216 -11.95 -17.79 8.18
CA ALA A 216 -12.59 -19.10 8.01
C ALA A 216 -13.22 -19.61 9.32
N LEU A 217 -12.50 -19.49 10.44
CA LEU A 217 -13.04 -19.87 11.75
C LEU A 217 -14.30 -19.06 12.12
N LYS A 218 -14.33 -17.76 11.82
CA LYS A 218 -15.51 -16.91 12.02
C LYS A 218 -16.73 -17.31 11.17
N SER A 219 -16.52 -17.74 9.92
CA SER A 219 -17.64 -18.18 9.06
C SER A 219 -18.23 -19.52 9.51
N ASP A 220 -17.40 -20.43 9.99
CA ASP A 220 -17.85 -21.76 10.44
C ASP A 220 -18.78 -21.63 11.66
N GLU A 221 -18.42 -20.79 12.63
CA GLU A 221 -19.28 -20.52 13.80
C GLU A 221 -20.60 -19.84 13.43
N THR A 222 -20.57 -18.89 12.51
CA THR A 222 -21.79 -18.22 12.03
C THR A 222 -22.75 -19.22 11.39
N SER A 223 -22.21 -20.19 10.64
CA SER A 223 -22.98 -21.23 9.97
C SER A 223 -23.57 -22.24 10.96
N GLN A 224 -22.80 -22.66 11.97
CA GLN A 224 -23.27 -23.54 13.03
C GLN A 224 -24.40 -22.90 13.85
N ASN A 225 -24.24 -21.64 14.26
CA ASN A 225 -25.25 -20.93 15.03
C ASN A 225 -26.58 -20.76 14.27
N ARG A 226 -26.53 -20.49 12.95
CA ARG A 226 -27.75 -20.43 12.11
C ARG A 226 -28.48 -21.77 12.03
N SER A 227 -27.75 -22.87 11.88
CA SER A 227 -28.31 -24.23 11.84
C SER A 227 -29.00 -24.63 13.15
N LEU A 228 -28.41 -24.26 14.29
CA LEU A 228 -29.00 -24.52 15.61
C LEU A 228 -30.30 -23.74 15.83
N LEU A 229 -30.37 -22.48 15.36
CA LEU A 229 -31.56 -21.64 15.45
C LEU A 229 -32.71 -22.12 14.54
N SER A 230 -32.40 -22.60 13.33
CA SER A 230 -33.43 -23.17 12.43
C SER A 230 -34.03 -24.47 13.01
N ASN A 231 -33.21 -25.30 13.65
CA ASN A 231 -33.69 -26.54 14.25
C ASN A 231 -34.54 -26.29 15.52
N ALA A 232 -34.22 -25.26 16.31
CA ALA A 232 -35.00 -24.89 17.49
C ALA A 232 -36.38 -24.28 17.17
N THR A 233 -36.53 -23.66 16.00
CA THR A 233 -37.80 -23.05 15.55
C THR A 233 -38.71 -24.05 14.83
N SER A 234 -38.14 -25.07 14.18
CA SER A 234 -38.93 -26.14 13.52
C SER A 234 -39.52 -27.17 14.49
N GLY A 235 -39.07 -27.23 15.75
CA GLY A 235 -39.56 -28.19 16.76
C GLY A 235 -40.73 -27.71 17.62
N ARG A 236 -41.42 -26.63 17.23
CA ARG A 236 -42.48 -25.97 18.02
C ARG A 236 -43.86 -25.93 17.35
N ASN A 237 -44.08 -26.69 16.28
CA ASN A 237 -45.38 -26.86 15.62
C ASN A 237 -45.95 -28.25 15.87
#